data_AF-A0A951LF42-F1
#
_entry.id   AF-A0A951LF42-F1
#
_cell.length_a   1.000
_cell.length_b   1.000
_cell.length_c   1.000
_cell.angle_alpha   90.00
_cell.angle_beta   90.00
_cell.angle_gamma   90.00
#
_symmetry.space_group_name_H-M   'P 1'
#
loop_
_entity.id
_entity.type
_entity.pdbx_description
1 polymer ?
#
loop_
_entity_poly.entity_id
_entity_poly.type
_entity_poly.pdbx_seq_one_letter_code
_entity_poly.pdbx_strand_id
1 'polypeptide(L)'
;ALVGPACVIDKTAETEADPGYLLTVDDLTGWEADHGLIPDGAWVLLRTGWGARAQDEAAFLNVGERGPQTPGPDVEASRWLARERAIAGFGTETVGIDAGAAGGFDPPFPLHNFLLGAGRLGLTQLANLERLPAAGALLVVAPLRLVGGTGSPSRVYALVQDPHG
;
A
#
# COMPACT_ATOMS: atom_id res chain seq x y z
N ALA A 1 -8.96 1.30 -11.90
CA ALA A 1 -10.01 0.26 -11.95
C ALA A 1 -10.31 -0.21 -10.53
N LEU A 2 -11.51 -0.72 -10.24
CA LEU A 2 -11.84 -1.26 -8.90
C LEU A 2 -11.50 -2.75 -8.75
N VAL A 3 -11.24 -3.42 -9.87
CA VAL A 3 -10.79 -4.83 -9.93
C VAL A 3 -9.51 -4.85 -10.74
N GLY A 4 -8.48 -5.54 -10.24
CA GLY A 4 -7.18 -5.61 -10.92
C GLY A 4 -6.23 -6.62 -10.27
N PRO A 5 -5.13 -6.99 -10.95
CA PRO A 5 -4.10 -7.85 -10.39
C PRO A 5 -3.55 -7.28 -9.07
N ALA A 6 -3.14 -8.12 -8.13
CA ALA A 6 -2.44 -7.68 -6.92
C ALA A 6 -0.93 -8.02 -7.01
N CYS A 7 -0.11 -7.02 -6.69
CA CYS A 7 1.34 -7.15 -6.53
C CYS A 7 1.66 -6.87 -5.06
N VAL A 8 2.02 -7.89 -4.30
CA VAL A 8 2.32 -7.79 -2.86
C VAL A 8 3.82 -7.63 -2.68
N ILE A 9 4.24 -6.47 -2.20
CA ILE A 9 5.61 -6.16 -1.84
C ILE A 9 5.73 -6.38 -0.33
N ASP A 10 6.42 -7.45 0.05
CA ASP A 10 6.63 -7.80 1.46
C ASP A 10 7.87 -7.08 2.02
N LYS A 11 7.62 -6.22 3.00
CA LYS A 11 8.61 -5.49 3.80
C LYS A 11 8.37 -5.68 5.29
N THR A 12 7.82 -6.85 5.66
CA THR A 12 7.55 -7.19 7.07
C THR A 12 8.83 -7.19 7.90
N ALA A 13 9.92 -7.78 7.39
CA ALA A 13 11.18 -7.87 8.13
C ALA A 13 11.84 -6.49 8.30
N GLU A 14 11.83 -5.67 7.26
CA GLU A 14 12.35 -4.31 7.29
C GLU A 14 11.51 -3.42 8.23
N THR A 15 10.18 -3.57 8.21
CA THR A 15 9.26 -2.85 9.12
C THR A 15 9.41 -3.29 10.58
N GLU A 16 9.71 -4.57 10.83
CA GLU A 16 9.97 -5.07 12.18
C GLU A 16 11.26 -4.46 12.75
N ALA A 17 12.30 -4.33 11.92
CA ALA A 17 13.55 -3.69 12.30
C ALA A 17 13.43 -2.17 12.44
N ASP A 18 12.65 -1.52 11.57
CA ASP A 18 12.36 -0.09 11.60
C ASP A 18 10.87 0.18 11.32
N PRO A 19 10.06 0.50 12.35
CA PRO A 19 8.64 0.82 12.17
C PRO A 19 8.38 2.02 11.25
N GLY A 20 9.39 2.86 10.98
CA GLY A 20 9.34 3.97 10.04
C GLY A 20 9.92 3.66 8.66
N TYR A 21 10.14 2.38 8.33
CA TYR A 21 10.77 1.96 7.09
C TYR A 21 10.14 2.61 5.85
N LEU A 22 11.01 3.12 4.97
CA LEU A 22 10.62 3.78 3.73
C LEU A 22 10.82 2.85 2.54
N LEU A 23 9.73 2.51 1.87
CA LEU A 23 9.76 1.75 0.61
C LEU A 23 10.37 2.62 -0.49
N THR A 24 11.37 2.08 -1.19
CA THR A 24 12.17 2.79 -2.19
C THR A 24 11.85 2.33 -3.62
N VAL A 25 12.40 3.03 -4.62
CA VAL A 25 12.36 2.58 -6.03
C VAL A 25 13.14 1.29 -6.23
N ASP A 26 14.23 1.08 -5.50
CA ASP A 26 15.03 -0.15 -5.59
C ASP A 26 14.23 -1.36 -5.09
N ASP A 27 13.41 -1.19 -4.05
CA ASP A 27 12.51 -2.25 -3.60
C ASP A 27 11.46 -2.60 -4.67
N LEU A 28 10.90 -1.59 -5.31
CA LEU A 28 9.89 -1.75 -6.36
C LEU A 28 10.45 -2.45 -7.59
N THR A 29 11.61 -2.00 -8.06
CA THR A 29 12.28 -2.57 -9.23
C THR A 29 12.91 -3.94 -8.92
N GLY A 30 13.37 -4.16 -7.69
CA GLY A 30 13.80 -5.47 -7.21
C GLY A 30 12.65 -6.48 -7.21
N TRP A 31 11.48 -6.08 -6.71
CA TRP A 31 10.27 -6.90 -6.79
C TRP A 31 9.92 -7.27 -8.24
N GLU A 32 10.02 -6.31 -9.17
CA GLU A 32 9.76 -6.57 -10.60
C GLU A 32 10.79 -7.51 -11.24
N ALA A 33 12.04 -7.46 -10.80
CA ALA A 33 13.08 -8.38 -11.28
C ALA A 33 12.74 -9.84 -10.91
N ASP A 34 12.16 -10.06 -9.73
CA ASP A 34 11.82 -11.38 -9.22
C ASP A 34 10.44 -11.90 -9.66
N HIS A 35 9.49 -11.00 -9.89
CA HIS A 35 8.08 -11.36 -10.11
C HIS A 35 7.51 -10.90 -11.47
N GLY A 36 8.31 -10.18 -12.27
CA GLY A 36 7.90 -9.57 -13.52
C GLY A 36 7.38 -8.15 -13.33
N LEU A 37 7.28 -7.42 -14.45
CA LEU A 37 6.82 -6.03 -14.46
C LEU A 37 5.44 -5.90 -13.81
N ILE A 38 5.25 -4.87 -12.97
CA ILE A 38 3.95 -4.54 -12.39
C ILE A 38 2.95 -4.29 -13.54
N PRO A 39 1.87 -5.10 -13.66
CA PRO A 39 0.94 -4.98 -14.78
C PRO A 39 0.14 -3.67 -14.73
N ASP A 40 -0.26 -3.19 -15.91
CA ASP A 40 -1.22 -2.09 -16.01
C ASP A 40 -2.52 -2.42 -15.27
N GLY A 41 -3.01 -1.46 -14.49
CA GLY A 41 -4.21 -1.63 -13.66
C GLY A 41 -4.02 -2.48 -12.41
N ALA A 42 -2.78 -2.88 -12.06
CA ALA A 42 -2.51 -3.61 -10.82
C ALA A 42 -2.71 -2.74 -9.56
N TRP A 43 -3.02 -3.41 -8.45
CA TRP A 43 -2.92 -2.88 -7.10
C TRP A 43 -1.57 -3.25 -6.52
N VAL A 44 -0.77 -2.25 -6.16
CA VAL A 44 0.48 -2.45 -5.44
C VAL A 44 0.19 -2.43 -3.95
N LEU A 45 0.44 -3.53 -3.26
CA LEU A 45 0.12 -3.72 -1.85
C LEU A 45 1.41 -3.83 -1.04
N LEU A 46 1.63 -2.88 -0.14
CA LEU A 46 2.74 -2.93 0.80
C LEU A 46 2.33 -3.77 2.03
N ARG A 47 2.90 -4.97 2.12
CA ARG A 47 2.79 -5.83 3.29
C ARG A 47 3.92 -5.50 4.26
N THR A 48 3.54 -5.29 5.51
CA THR A 48 4.38 -4.74 6.58
C THR A 48 4.25 -5.52 7.89
N GLY A 49 3.24 -6.38 8.00
CA GLY A 49 2.86 -7.05 9.24
C GLY A 49 2.07 -6.16 10.20
N TRP A 50 1.72 -4.93 9.81
CA TRP A 50 1.05 -3.97 10.68
C TRP A 50 -0.33 -4.43 11.13
N GLY A 51 -0.98 -5.32 10.37
CA GLY A 51 -2.27 -5.92 10.73
C GLY A 51 -2.27 -6.60 12.11
N ALA A 52 -1.12 -7.07 12.60
CA ALA A 52 -1.00 -7.65 13.95
C ALA A 52 -1.31 -6.65 15.08
N ARG A 53 -1.22 -5.34 14.80
CA ARG A 53 -1.46 -4.26 15.77
C ARG A 53 -2.91 -3.76 15.78
N ALA A 54 -3.78 -4.26 14.88
CA ALA A 54 -5.08 -3.66 14.60
C ALA A 54 -6.08 -3.65 15.77
N GLN A 55 -5.84 -4.43 16.83
CA GLN A 55 -6.70 -4.47 18.03
C GLN A 55 -6.20 -3.59 19.18
N ASP A 56 -5.08 -2.88 18.98
CA ASP A 56 -4.52 -1.92 19.94
C ASP A 56 -4.28 -0.60 19.22
N GLU A 57 -5.12 0.40 19.53
CA GLU A 57 -5.06 1.73 18.90
C GLU A 57 -3.71 2.41 19.09
N ALA A 58 -3.12 2.32 20.28
CA ALA A 58 -1.84 2.97 20.57
C ALA A 58 -0.71 2.30 19.78
N ALA A 59 -0.69 0.97 19.72
CA ALA A 59 0.27 0.22 18.93
C ALA A 59 0.08 0.42 17.42
N PHE A 60 -1.17 0.56 16.95
CA PHE A 60 -1.50 0.75 15.54
C PHE A 60 -1.13 2.14 15.03
N LEU A 61 -1.39 3.19 15.82
CA LEU A 61 -0.99 4.55 15.50
C LEU A 61 0.51 4.78 15.69
N ASN A 62 1.13 4.06 16.62
CA ASN A 62 2.56 4.05 16.91
C ASN A 62 3.17 5.46 16.97
N VAL A 63 2.57 6.35 17.76
CA VAL A 63 2.99 7.75 17.86
C VAL A 63 4.18 7.87 18.81
N GLY A 64 5.34 8.19 18.25
CA GLY A 64 6.55 8.55 19.00
C GLY A 64 6.62 10.06 19.28
N GLU A 65 7.74 10.51 19.85
CA GLU A 65 7.94 11.92 20.23
C GLU A 65 7.84 12.91 19.05
N ARG A 66 8.17 12.47 17.84
CA ARG A 66 8.20 13.28 16.62
C ARG A 66 7.00 13.05 15.69
N GLY A 67 6.00 12.30 16.16
CA GLY A 67 4.81 11.92 15.39
C GLY A 67 4.72 10.40 15.12
N PRO A 68 3.78 9.97 14.27
CA PRO A 68 3.58 8.57 13.93
C PRO A 68 4.84 7.94 13.31
N GLN A 69 5.19 6.74 13.75
CA GLN A 69 6.27 5.93 13.20
C GLN A 69 5.66 4.71 12.51
N THR A 70 5.20 4.91 11.26
CA THR A 70 4.59 3.86 10.44
C THR A 70 5.26 3.80 9.08
N PRO A 71 5.39 2.61 8.47
CA PRO A 71 6.04 2.46 7.17
C PRO A 71 5.20 3.07 6.05
N GLY A 72 5.85 3.33 4.92
CA GLY A 72 5.24 3.80 3.69
C GLY A 72 6.30 4.12 2.64
N PRO A 73 5.93 4.56 1.43
CA PRO A 73 6.92 4.92 0.42
C PRO A 73 7.65 6.23 0.74
N ASP A 74 8.90 6.33 0.30
CA ASP A 74 9.60 7.62 0.21
C ASP A 74 9.02 8.49 -0.92
N VAL A 75 9.54 9.72 -1.06
CA VAL A 75 9.10 10.68 -2.08
C VAL A 75 9.34 10.17 -3.51
N GLU A 76 10.46 9.50 -3.76
CA GLU A 76 10.85 9.08 -5.11
C GLU A 76 10.09 7.82 -5.53
N ALA A 77 9.89 6.86 -4.63
CA ALA A 77 8.99 5.72 -4.81
C ALA A 77 7.55 6.19 -5.06
N SER A 78 7.08 7.19 -4.31
CA SER A 78 5.75 7.77 -4.51
C SER A 78 5.60 8.39 -5.92
N ARG A 79 6.62 9.13 -6.36
CA ARG A 79 6.67 9.71 -7.71
C ARG A 79 6.72 8.63 -8.78
N TRP A 80 7.55 7.62 -8.58
CA TRP A 80 7.73 6.50 -9.50
C TRP A 80 6.44 5.71 -9.69
N LEU A 81 5.77 5.35 -8.60
CA LEU A 81 4.48 4.64 -8.61
C LEU A 81 3.40 5.41 -9.40
N ALA A 82 3.42 6.74 -9.33
CA ALA A 82 2.45 7.57 -10.03
C ALA A 82 2.77 7.78 -11.52
N ARG A 83 4.04 7.70 -11.93
CA ARG A 83 4.50 8.10 -13.27
C ARG A 83 4.94 6.94 -14.15
N GLU A 84 5.69 6.00 -13.58
CA GLU A 84 6.35 4.95 -14.33
C GLU A 84 5.48 3.70 -14.50
N ARG A 85 4.42 3.55 -13.68
CA ARG A 85 3.49 2.43 -13.76
C ARG A 85 2.04 2.91 -13.86
N ALA A 86 1.24 2.25 -14.69
CA ALA A 86 -0.18 2.56 -14.83
C ALA A 86 -1.04 1.78 -13.82
N ILE A 87 -0.65 1.80 -12.55
CA ILE A 87 -1.35 1.07 -11.48
C ILE A 87 -2.77 1.59 -11.27
N ALA A 88 -3.66 0.74 -10.75
CA ALA A 88 -4.97 1.16 -10.28
C ALA A 88 -4.87 1.97 -8.97
N GLY A 89 -3.94 1.59 -8.10
CA GLY A 89 -3.74 2.22 -6.80
C GLY A 89 -2.73 1.50 -5.93
N PHE A 90 -2.52 2.07 -4.75
CA PHE A 90 -1.63 1.56 -3.71
C PHE A 90 -2.42 1.18 -2.46
N GLY A 91 -2.04 0.09 -1.81
CA GLY A 91 -2.64 -0.38 -0.57
C GLY A 91 -1.62 -0.65 0.52
N THR A 92 -1.99 -0.38 1.77
CA THR A 92 -1.17 -0.67 2.95
C THR A 92 -2.04 -1.13 4.13
N GLU A 93 -1.41 -1.72 5.14
CA GLU A 93 -2.04 -2.14 6.39
C GLU A 93 -2.14 -1.00 7.43
N THR A 94 -1.39 0.08 7.22
CA THR A 94 -1.32 1.25 8.13
C THR A 94 -2.53 2.19 7.98
N VAL A 95 -2.62 3.20 8.86
CA VAL A 95 -3.74 4.17 8.92
C VAL A 95 -3.88 5.02 7.65
N GLY A 96 -2.76 5.35 7.01
CA GLY A 96 -2.67 6.18 5.81
C GLY A 96 -1.77 5.51 4.78
N ILE A 97 -1.93 5.85 3.49
CA ILE A 97 -1.08 5.27 2.43
C ILE A 97 0.37 5.79 2.45
N ASP A 98 0.60 6.91 3.12
CA ASP A 98 1.93 7.49 3.31
C ASP A 98 2.58 7.00 4.62
N ALA A 99 3.91 7.09 4.68
CA ALA A 99 4.67 6.87 5.91
C ALA A 99 4.26 7.87 7.01
N GLY A 100 4.44 7.50 8.28
CA GLY A 100 4.07 8.37 9.41
C GLY A 100 4.85 9.69 9.43
N ALA A 101 6.08 9.69 8.93
CA ALA A 101 6.94 10.87 8.78
C ALA A 101 6.56 11.79 7.59
N ALA A 102 5.61 11.38 6.75
CA ALA A 102 5.36 12.02 5.45
C ALA A 102 4.85 13.46 5.54
N GLY A 103 4.35 13.91 6.69
CA GLY A 103 4.02 15.33 6.91
C GLY A 103 5.25 16.25 6.84
N GLY A 104 6.46 15.73 7.04
CA GLY A 104 7.72 16.45 6.92
C GLY A 104 8.44 16.28 5.58
N PHE A 105 7.87 15.56 4.62
CA PHE A 105 8.45 15.38 3.29
C PHE A 105 8.14 16.58 2.38
N ASP A 106 8.81 16.64 1.23
CA ASP A 106 8.53 17.62 0.18
C ASP A 106 8.22 16.92 -1.16
N PRO A 107 6.95 16.96 -1.64
CA PRO A 107 5.79 17.55 -0.98
C PRO A 107 5.36 16.72 0.26
N PRO A 108 4.63 17.33 1.22
CA PRO A 108 4.06 16.58 2.33
C PRO A 108 3.03 15.58 1.81
N PHE A 109 3.03 14.38 2.40
CA PHE A 109 2.20 13.23 1.98
C PHE A 109 2.38 12.93 0.47
N PRO A 110 3.60 12.61 0.03
CA PRO A 110 3.93 12.52 -1.39
C PRO A 110 3.16 11.43 -2.12
N LEU A 111 2.80 10.31 -1.47
CA LEU A 111 1.99 9.29 -2.11
C LEU A 111 0.57 9.79 -2.33
N HIS A 112 -0.09 10.36 -1.32
CA HIS A 112 -1.39 11.02 -1.55
C HIS A 112 -1.30 12.05 -2.67
N ASN A 113 -0.26 12.89 -2.67
CA ASN A 113 -0.08 13.94 -3.66
C ASN A 113 0.04 13.38 -5.09
N PHE A 114 1.06 12.55 -5.33
CA PHE A 114 1.36 12.07 -6.67
C PHE A 114 0.35 11.02 -7.15
N LEU A 115 -0.04 10.08 -6.30
CA LEU A 115 -0.92 8.97 -6.67
C LEU A 115 -2.34 9.47 -6.97
N LEU A 116 -2.92 10.29 -6.09
CA LEU A 116 -4.26 10.85 -6.32
C LEU A 116 -4.23 11.91 -7.42
N GLY A 117 -3.15 12.68 -7.53
CA GLY A 117 -2.93 13.63 -8.63
C GLY A 117 -2.86 12.95 -10.01
N ALA A 118 -2.42 11.70 -10.06
CA ALA A 118 -2.45 10.85 -11.26
C ALA A 118 -3.79 10.11 -11.46
N GLY A 119 -4.83 10.43 -10.67
CA GLY A 119 -6.15 9.80 -10.76
C GLY A 119 -6.20 8.34 -10.30
N ARG A 120 -5.24 7.93 -9.46
CA ARG A 120 -5.18 6.57 -8.88
C ARG A 120 -5.78 6.55 -7.48
N LEU A 121 -5.95 5.36 -6.92
CA LEU A 121 -6.64 5.15 -5.65
C LEU A 121 -5.68 4.75 -4.52
N GLY A 122 -6.07 5.06 -3.28
CA GLY A 122 -5.41 4.59 -2.06
C GLY A 122 -6.30 3.62 -1.28
N LEU A 123 -5.71 2.57 -0.71
CA LEU A 123 -6.35 1.67 0.26
C LEU A 123 -5.53 1.69 1.55
N THR A 124 -6.20 1.90 2.67
CA THR A 124 -5.59 1.88 4.00
C THR A 124 -6.20 0.76 4.82
N GLN A 125 -5.51 0.38 5.89
CA GLN A 125 -6.00 -0.59 6.87
C GLN A 125 -6.41 -1.93 6.22
N LEU A 126 -5.69 -2.35 5.18
CA LEU A 126 -5.85 -3.69 4.64
C LEU A 126 -5.45 -4.74 5.69
N ALA A 127 -6.07 -5.91 5.60
CA ALA A 127 -5.79 -7.04 6.49
C ALA A 127 -5.53 -8.29 5.65
N ASN A 128 -4.86 -9.27 6.26
CA ASN A 128 -4.58 -10.57 5.69
C ASN A 128 -3.66 -10.56 4.44
N LEU A 129 -2.78 -9.56 4.29
CA LEU A 129 -1.86 -9.51 3.16
C LEU A 129 -0.85 -10.67 3.18
N GLU A 130 -0.58 -11.25 4.35
CA GLU A 130 0.23 -12.47 4.53
C GLU A 130 -0.37 -13.72 3.90
N ARG A 131 -1.67 -13.67 3.54
CA ARG A 131 -2.37 -14.78 2.88
C ARG A 131 -2.34 -14.68 1.36
N LEU A 132 -1.73 -13.63 0.80
CA LEU A 132 -1.65 -13.40 -0.64
C LEU A 132 -0.30 -13.85 -1.18
N PRO A 133 -0.24 -14.43 -2.40
CA PRO A 133 1.02 -14.61 -3.10
C PRO A 133 1.59 -13.25 -3.51
N ALA A 134 2.90 -13.18 -3.78
CA ALA A 134 3.55 -11.98 -4.30
C ALA A 134 2.85 -11.46 -5.57
N ALA A 135 2.53 -12.35 -6.51
CA ALA A 135 1.79 -12.05 -7.74
C ALA A 135 0.74 -13.13 -8.05
N GLY A 136 -0.20 -12.80 -8.94
CA GLY A 136 -1.21 -13.75 -9.46
C GLY A 136 -2.56 -13.73 -8.75
N ALA A 137 -2.70 -12.96 -7.66
CA ALA A 137 -4.01 -12.70 -7.04
C ALA A 137 -4.78 -11.60 -7.80
N LEU A 138 -6.11 -11.62 -7.70
CA LEU A 138 -6.99 -10.56 -8.20
C LEU A 138 -7.62 -9.82 -7.03
N LEU A 139 -7.41 -8.51 -6.93
CA LEU A 139 -8.04 -7.67 -5.91
C LEU A 139 -9.37 -7.09 -6.41
N VAL A 140 -10.38 -7.13 -5.55
CA VAL A 140 -11.71 -6.53 -5.77
C VAL A 140 -11.95 -5.50 -4.67
N VAL A 141 -12.10 -4.24 -5.06
CA VAL A 141 -12.36 -3.11 -4.17
C VAL A 141 -13.80 -2.63 -4.37
N ALA A 142 -14.62 -2.70 -3.33
CA ALA A 142 -16.04 -2.35 -3.39
C ALA A 142 -16.35 -1.17 -2.45
N PRO A 143 -16.04 0.08 -2.85
CA PRO A 143 -16.38 1.27 -2.07
C PRO A 143 -17.88 1.57 -2.13
N LEU A 144 -18.38 2.29 -1.13
CA LEU A 144 -19.74 2.82 -1.15
C LEU A 144 -19.88 3.91 -2.21
N ARG A 145 -21.02 3.92 -2.93
CA ARG A 145 -21.32 4.95 -3.93
C ARG A 145 -21.90 6.21 -3.27
N LEU A 146 -21.05 6.93 -2.54
CA LEU A 146 -21.42 8.17 -1.86
C LEU A 146 -21.46 9.35 -2.84
N VAL A 147 -22.50 10.18 -2.76
CA VAL A 147 -22.60 11.41 -3.58
C VAL A 147 -21.56 12.42 -3.11
N GLY A 148 -20.62 12.79 -3.98
CA GLY A 148 -19.53 13.71 -3.64
C GLY A 148 -18.49 13.14 -2.67
N GLY A 149 -18.45 11.81 -2.49
CA GLY A 149 -17.51 11.16 -1.58
C GLY A 149 -16.07 11.24 -2.05
N THR A 150 -15.16 11.61 -1.14
CA THR A 150 -13.70 11.59 -1.37
C THR A 150 -13.08 10.23 -1.02
N GLY A 151 -13.83 9.38 -0.33
CA GLY A 151 -13.47 8.02 0.06
C GLY A 151 -14.64 7.33 0.76
N SER A 152 -14.50 6.05 1.05
CA SER A 152 -15.48 5.28 1.82
C SER A 152 -14.82 4.05 2.45
N PRO A 153 -15.36 3.50 3.56
CA PRO A 153 -15.05 2.12 3.91
C PRO A 153 -15.38 1.19 2.74
N SER A 154 -14.54 0.18 2.54
CA SER A 154 -14.68 -0.78 1.45
C SER A 154 -14.45 -2.18 1.99
N ARG A 155 -15.24 -3.14 1.50
CA ARG A 155 -14.91 -4.55 1.69
C ARG A 155 -14.01 -4.97 0.54
N VAL A 156 -12.71 -5.09 0.83
CA VAL A 156 -11.71 -5.54 -0.13
C VAL A 156 -11.63 -7.06 -0.08
N TYR A 157 -11.71 -7.70 -1.26
CA TYR A 157 -11.54 -9.14 -1.42
C TYR A 157 -10.33 -9.42 -2.30
N ALA A 158 -9.66 -10.54 -2.06
CA ALA A 158 -8.67 -11.09 -2.97
C ALA A 158 -9.13 -12.47 -3.43
N LEU A 159 -9.12 -12.70 -4.74
CA LEU A 159 -9.24 -14.03 -5.31
C LEU A 159 -7.83 -14.57 -5.51
N VAL A 160 -7.56 -15.70 -4.86
CA VAL A 160 -6.29 -16.43 -4.96
C VAL A 160 -6.57 -17.78 -5.60
N GLN A 161 -5.72 -18.21 -6.52
CA GLN A 161 -5.82 -19.56 -7.07
C GLN A 161 -5.42 -20.56 -5.98
N ASP A 162 -6.25 -21.58 -5.79
CA ASP A 162 -5.91 -22.69 -4.90
C ASP A 162 -4.71 -23.44 -5.50
N PRO A 163 -3.59 -23.61 -4.77
CA PRO A 163 -2.45 -24.39 -5.25
C PRO A 163 -2.80 -25.87 -5.52
N HIS A 164 -3.99 -26.33 -5.13
CA HIS A 164 -4.51 -27.67 -5.39
C HIS A 164 -5.53 -27.77 -6.55
N GLY A 165 -5.72 -26.67 -7.31
CA GLY A 165 -6.61 -26.61 -8.49
C GLY A 165 -5.87 -26.73 -9.81
#